data_AF-A0AAV0MU23-F1
#
_entry.id   AF-A0AAV0MU23-F1
#
_cell.length_a   1.000
_cell.length_b   1.000
_cell.length_c   1.000
_cell.angle_alpha   90.00
_cell.angle_beta   90.00
_cell.angle_gamma   90.00
#
_symmetry.space_group_name_H-M   'P 1'
#
loop_
_entity.id
_entity.type
_entity.pdbx_description
1 polymer ?
#
loop_
_entity_poly.entity_id
_entity_poly.type
_entity_poly.pdbx_seq_one_letter_code
_entity_poly.pdbx_strand_id
1 'polypeptide(L)'
;MFFQPRNFCIVVMGKIGSGACGYNSYCQMDGNQNPICKCPQGYVFMDPLDEYKGCIQDFAPQDCRLNESDKFDLVAMPNMDYVDAEYTALESYSEAMCRQACLSDCRCDAAIYGRGYCWKKRMPLSNGRVGASIEVKALIKKRRNDERIGSDREADSLTTNLQKFSYGQLDYATGGFKEVLGSGASGTVYKGVLGRNQQLVAVKMLDKMVSKTQEQEFTTEVKVIGGTNHKNLVKLVGFCNEGKHRLLVYEYMSNGSLADLLFDRDRSRPSWDTRTEIAYAVAKGLVYLHEECSTHIIHCDIKPQNILLDESMTAKISDFGLAKLLKANQTRTMTGIRGTRGYVAPEWFKSMPITSKVDVHSFGIVLLELVSCRKNLDMEALNEEEIILADWAVDCFSDGKLGKLVKGDEEAMADMERVERFLKVAIWCLQEDPTRRPEMKKVAQMLEGSIHVPTPPDPESYLGTI
;
A
#
# COMPACT_ATOMS: atom_id res chain seq x y z
N MET A 1 -18.16 47.53 18.95
CA MET A 1 -16.87 47.18 18.32
C MET A 1 -17.07 45.87 17.58
N PHE A 2 -17.14 45.90 16.25
CA PHE A 2 -17.21 44.68 15.45
C PHE A 2 -15.85 43.98 15.52
N PHE A 3 -15.84 42.70 15.91
CA PHE A 3 -14.65 41.87 15.95
C PHE A 3 -14.20 41.62 14.51
N GLN A 4 -13.14 42.31 14.06
CA GLN A 4 -12.52 42.00 12.77
C GLN A 4 -11.80 40.64 12.92
N PRO A 5 -12.15 39.60 12.16
CA PRO A 5 -11.42 38.33 12.22
C PRO A 5 -9.96 38.60 11.86
N ARG A 6 -9.03 38.22 12.75
CA ARG A 6 -7.60 38.35 12.47
C ARG A 6 -7.24 37.45 11.27
N ASN A 7 -6.35 37.91 10.40
CA ASN A 7 -5.99 37.20 9.18
C ASN A 7 -5.48 35.77 9.50
N PHE A 8 -6.29 34.75 9.19
CA PHE A 8 -6.00 33.35 9.51
C PHE A 8 -4.70 32.81 8.92
N CYS A 9 -4.28 33.30 7.75
CA CYS A 9 -2.99 32.94 7.14
C CYS A 9 -1.77 33.46 7.92
N ILE A 10 -1.97 34.41 8.85
CA ILE A 10 -0.90 35.06 9.64
C ILE A 10 -0.99 34.68 11.12
N VAL A 11 -2.16 34.25 11.62
CA VAL A 11 -2.42 33.96 13.04
C VAL A 11 -1.88 32.59 13.47
N VAL A 12 -1.75 31.62 12.56
CA VAL A 12 -1.13 30.31 12.84
C VAL A 12 0.39 30.47 12.90
N MET A 13 0.91 31.03 14.00
CA MET A 13 2.35 31.19 14.28
C MET A 13 2.88 30.06 15.16
N GLY A 14 2.70 28.80 14.73
CA GLY A 14 3.35 27.68 15.38
C GLY A 14 4.79 27.57 14.90
N LYS A 15 5.78 27.67 15.81
CA LYS A 15 7.19 27.28 15.54
C LYS A 15 7.32 25.81 15.10
N ILE A 16 6.28 25.01 15.28
CA ILE A 16 6.18 23.59 14.97
C ILE A 16 4.79 23.36 14.33
N GLY A 17 4.75 22.75 13.14
CA GLY A 17 3.51 22.43 12.42
C GLY A 17 3.60 22.73 10.92
N SER A 18 2.55 22.37 10.18
CA SER A 18 2.46 22.55 8.73
C SER A 18 1.94 23.93 8.29
N GLY A 19 1.42 24.73 9.23
CA GLY A 19 0.72 25.98 8.97
C GLY A 19 -0.76 25.76 8.62
N ALA A 20 -1.44 26.83 8.19
CA ALA A 20 -2.89 26.81 7.95
C ALA A 20 -3.33 25.91 6.79
N CYS A 21 -2.44 25.58 5.86
CA CYS A 21 -2.77 24.88 4.61
C CYS A 21 -2.04 23.55 4.41
N GLY A 22 -1.32 23.07 5.42
CA GLY A 22 -0.51 21.86 5.28
C GLY A 22 0.85 22.13 4.61
N TYR A 23 1.74 21.14 4.64
CA TYR A 23 3.12 21.31 4.14
C TYR A 23 3.17 21.58 2.64
N ASN A 24 4.18 22.32 2.18
CA ASN A 24 4.47 22.64 0.78
C ASN A 24 3.37 23.40 0.03
N SER A 25 2.37 23.89 0.75
CA SER A 25 1.31 24.75 0.25
C SER A 25 1.50 26.18 0.75
N TYR A 26 0.68 27.10 0.24
CA TYR A 26 0.57 28.43 0.79
C TYR A 26 -0.87 28.89 0.99
N CYS A 27 -1.07 29.69 2.03
CA CYS A 27 -2.34 30.32 2.37
C CYS A 27 -2.46 31.69 1.70
N GLN A 28 -3.62 31.96 1.10
CA GLN A 28 -4.03 33.26 0.56
C GLN A 28 -5.43 33.59 1.10
N MET A 29 -5.69 34.86 1.42
CA MET A 29 -7.06 35.29 1.76
C MET A 29 -7.87 35.58 0.50
N ASP A 30 -9.13 35.14 0.48
CA ASP A 30 -10.11 35.53 -0.53
C ASP A 30 -10.66 36.95 -0.29
N GLY A 31 -11.49 37.45 -1.22
CA GLY A 31 -12.13 38.76 -1.10
C GLY A 31 -13.07 38.91 0.10
N ASN A 32 -13.45 37.80 0.74
CA ASN A 32 -14.32 37.71 1.92
C ASN A 32 -13.54 37.39 3.21
N GLN A 33 -12.19 37.43 3.18
CA GLN A 33 -11.30 37.12 4.30
C GLN A 33 -11.28 35.65 4.76
N ASN A 34 -11.65 34.71 3.89
CA ASN A 34 -11.48 33.28 4.14
C ASN A 34 -10.10 32.79 3.67
N PRO A 35 -9.44 31.88 4.40
CA PRO A 35 -8.19 31.27 3.95
C PRO A 35 -8.44 30.26 2.83
N ILE A 36 -7.78 30.46 1.69
CA ILE A 36 -7.70 29.54 0.56
C ILE A 36 -6.28 28.95 0.53
N CYS A 37 -6.19 27.63 0.38
CA CYS A 37 -4.94 26.91 0.26
C CYS A 37 -4.61 26.68 -1.21
N LYS A 38 -3.34 26.86 -1.58
CA LYS A 38 -2.87 26.69 -2.96
C LYS A 38 -1.50 26.03 -3.01
N CYS A 39 -1.22 25.36 -4.11
CA CYS A 39 0.10 24.79 -4.38
C CYS A 39 0.95 25.73 -5.25
N PRO A 40 2.26 25.83 -4.99
CA PRO A 40 3.19 26.53 -5.86
C PRO A 40 3.33 25.78 -7.21
N GLN A 41 3.89 26.45 -8.22
CA GLN A 41 4.07 25.82 -9.54
C GLN A 41 5.00 24.60 -9.45
N GLY A 42 4.61 23.47 -10.07
CA GLY A 42 5.30 22.18 -9.95
C GLY A 42 4.91 21.40 -8.69
N TYR A 43 3.85 21.81 -8.01
CA TYR A 43 3.29 21.12 -6.87
C TYR A 43 1.78 20.94 -7.07
N VAL A 44 1.27 19.82 -6.58
CA VAL A 44 -0.15 19.47 -6.60
C VAL A 44 -0.64 19.17 -5.20
N PHE A 45 -1.93 19.34 -4.94
CA PHE A 45 -2.50 19.01 -3.63
C PHE A 45 -2.22 17.54 -3.30
N MET A 46 -1.79 17.27 -2.08
CA MET A 46 -1.63 15.92 -1.56
C MET A 46 -2.97 15.17 -1.66
N ASP A 47 -4.04 15.84 -1.22
CA ASP A 47 -5.42 15.39 -1.31
C ASP A 47 -6.26 16.46 -2.04
N PRO A 48 -6.79 16.21 -3.25
CA PRO A 48 -7.60 17.19 -4.00
C PRO A 48 -8.96 17.45 -3.37
N LEU A 49 -9.40 16.57 -2.46
CA LEU A 49 -10.67 16.71 -1.74
C LEU A 49 -10.47 17.48 -0.42
N ASP A 50 -9.22 17.69 0.00
CA ASP A 50 -8.87 18.41 1.21
C ASP A 50 -7.58 19.23 0.99
N GLU A 51 -7.77 20.45 0.49
CA GLU A 51 -6.70 21.41 0.17
C GLU A 51 -5.86 21.80 1.41
N TYR A 52 -6.35 21.52 2.63
CA TYR A 52 -5.67 21.84 3.90
C TYR A 52 -4.61 20.80 4.30
N LYS A 53 -4.50 19.67 3.59
CA LYS A 53 -3.46 18.65 3.81
C LYS A 53 -2.11 18.99 3.19
N GLY A 54 -2.02 20.06 2.41
CA GLY A 54 -0.79 20.52 1.79
C GLY A 54 -0.57 19.96 0.39
N CYS A 55 0.66 20.14 -0.12
CA CYS A 55 1.03 19.82 -1.49
C CYS A 55 2.22 18.87 -1.54
N ILE A 56 2.42 18.25 -2.70
CA ILE A 56 3.58 17.42 -3.05
C ILE A 56 4.16 17.88 -4.39
N GLN A 57 5.46 17.67 -4.61
CA GLN A 57 6.09 17.93 -5.90
C GLN A 57 5.49 16.98 -6.96
N ASP A 58 5.17 17.51 -8.14
CA ASP A 58 4.69 16.74 -9.30
C ASP A 58 5.82 16.33 -10.26
N PHE A 59 7.05 16.43 -9.79
CA PHE A 59 8.30 16.08 -10.48
C PHE A 59 9.26 15.33 -9.53
N ALA A 60 10.22 14.61 -10.10
CA ALA A 60 11.24 13.91 -9.31
C ALA A 60 12.22 14.89 -8.63
N PRO A 61 12.53 14.73 -7.33
CA PRO A 61 13.48 15.58 -6.61
C PRO A 61 14.91 15.39 -7.13
N GLN A 62 15.77 16.38 -6.91
CA GLN A 62 17.18 16.31 -7.33
C GLN A 62 17.94 15.23 -6.56
N ASP A 63 18.64 14.33 -7.26
CA ASP A 63 19.52 13.35 -6.62
C ASP A 63 20.87 14.00 -6.28
N CYS A 64 21.25 13.98 -4.99
CA CYS A 64 22.53 14.49 -4.51
C CYS A 64 23.75 13.69 -5.00
N ARG A 65 23.56 12.50 -5.57
CA ARG A 65 24.64 11.66 -6.11
C ARG A 65 24.94 11.97 -7.57
N LEU A 66 24.04 12.67 -8.25
CA LEU A 66 24.13 12.99 -9.67
C LEU A 66 24.29 14.51 -9.85
N ASN A 67 25.06 14.92 -10.86
CA ASN A 67 25.16 16.34 -11.19
C ASN A 67 23.99 16.76 -12.10
N GLU A 68 22.86 17.10 -11.48
CA GLU A 68 21.62 17.42 -12.18
C GLU A 68 21.17 18.88 -12.06
N SER A 69 22.04 19.80 -11.61
CA SER A 69 21.67 21.21 -11.39
C SER A 69 21.03 21.86 -12.61
N ASP A 70 21.48 21.49 -13.81
CA ASP A 70 21.02 22.07 -15.08
C ASP A 70 19.62 21.59 -15.48
N LYS A 71 19.13 20.52 -14.82
CA LYS A 71 17.77 20.00 -14.97
C LYS A 71 16.77 20.73 -14.09
N PHE A 72 17.18 21.72 -13.29
CA PHE A 72 16.27 22.46 -12.42
C PHE A 72 16.27 23.97 -12.74
N ASP A 73 15.17 24.63 -12.41
CA ASP A 73 14.99 26.07 -12.50
C ASP A 73 14.27 26.59 -11.25
N LEU A 74 14.31 27.90 -11.04
CA LEU A 74 13.64 28.56 -9.91
C LEU A 74 12.51 29.47 -10.38
N VAL A 75 11.29 29.16 -9.98
CA VAL A 75 10.13 30.03 -10.20
C VAL A 75 10.06 31.07 -9.10
N ALA A 76 10.04 32.34 -9.51
CA ALA A 76 9.83 33.45 -8.60
C ALA A 76 8.34 33.62 -8.28
N MET A 77 8.00 33.63 -6.99
CA MET A 77 6.70 34.01 -6.47
C MET A 77 6.87 35.28 -5.61
N PRO A 78 6.49 36.46 -6.12
CA PRO A 78 6.60 37.71 -5.37
C PRO A 78 5.62 37.73 -4.20
N ASN A 79 5.96 38.50 -3.15
CA ASN A 79 5.12 38.69 -1.96
C ASN A 79 4.73 37.38 -1.26
N MET A 80 5.63 36.40 -1.32
CA MET A 80 5.42 35.06 -0.79
C MET A 80 6.57 34.68 0.14
N ASP A 81 6.22 34.06 1.25
CA ASP A 81 7.15 33.59 2.27
C ASP A 81 6.80 32.19 2.75
N TYR A 82 7.83 31.42 3.14
CA TYR A 82 7.71 30.18 3.90
C TYR A 82 8.44 30.41 5.22
N VAL A 83 7.65 30.74 6.24
CA VAL A 83 8.17 31.21 7.53
C VAL A 83 8.80 30.04 8.29
N ASP A 84 9.96 30.30 8.87
CA ASP A 84 10.74 29.32 9.61
C ASP A 84 11.19 28.14 8.70
N ALA A 85 11.96 27.19 9.24
CA ALA A 85 12.53 26.04 8.51
C ALA A 85 13.68 26.33 7.52
N GLU A 86 14.33 27.50 7.59
CA GLU A 86 15.64 27.68 6.94
C GLU A 86 16.71 26.83 7.61
N TYR A 87 17.51 26.16 6.79
CA TYR A 87 18.69 25.45 7.27
C TYR A 87 19.97 26.24 7.06
N THR A 88 19.91 27.31 6.26
CA THR A 88 21.03 28.22 5.99
C THR A 88 20.50 29.59 5.58
N ALA A 89 21.10 30.65 6.12
CA ALA A 89 20.89 32.02 5.72
C ALA A 89 22.19 32.60 5.16
N LEU A 90 22.11 33.32 4.05
CA LEU A 90 23.24 33.96 3.38
C LEU A 90 22.98 35.48 3.30
N GLU A 91 23.98 36.26 3.66
CA GLU A 91 23.90 37.72 3.73
C GLU A 91 24.69 38.38 2.59
N SER A 92 24.26 39.58 2.16
CA SER A 92 24.88 40.34 1.07
C SER A 92 24.83 39.62 -0.30
N TYR A 93 23.75 38.86 -0.56
CA TYR A 93 23.53 38.16 -1.82
C TYR A 93 22.62 38.96 -2.75
N SER A 94 22.96 38.96 -4.05
CA SER A 94 21.99 39.35 -5.09
C SER A 94 20.97 38.24 -5.33
N GLU A 95 19.82 38.54 -5.95
CA GLU A 95 18.84 37.50 -6.31
C GLU A 95 19.49 36.41 -7.19
N ALA A 96 20.36 36.80 -8.13
CA ALA A 96 21.06 35.85 -9.00
C ALA A 96 21.98 34.91 -8.21
N MET A 97 22.72 35.44 -7.22
CA MET A 97 23.55 34.61 -6.34
C MET A 97 22.70 33.66 -5.49
N CYS A 98 21.55 34.14 -4.98
CA CYS A 98 20.63 33.30 -4.21
C CYS A 98 20.06 32.14 -5.06
N ARG A 99 19.69 32.44 -6.31
CA ARG A 99 19.24 31.43 -7.29
C ARG A 99 20.30 30.37 -7.51
N GLN A 100 21.53 30.78 -7.81
CA GLN A 100 22.63 29.85 -8.04
C GLN A 100 22.92 28.98 -6.81
N ALA A 101 22.94 29.59 -5.61
CA ALA A 101 23.23 28.89 -4.37
C ALA A 101 22.18 27.82 -4.00
N CYS A 102 20.94 27.98 -4.46
CA CYS A 102 19.89 26.99 -4.30
C CYS A 102 19.91 25.94 -5.43
N LEU A 103 20.13 26.34 -6.69
CA LEU A 103 20.22 25.39 -7.82
C LEU A 103 21.39 24.42 -7.65
N SER A 104 22.54 24.88 -7.15
CA SER A 104 23.73 24.06 -6.93
C SER A 104 23.66 23.18 -5.67
N ASP A 105 22.66 23.35 -4.80
CA ASP A 105 22.48 22.54 -3.60
C ASP A 105 21.31 21.59 -3.80
N CYS A 106 21.60 20.30 -3.88
CA CYS A 106 20.60 19.24 -4.05
C CYS A 106 19.61 19.14 -2.86
N ARG A 107 19.92 19.74 -1.70
CA ARG A 107 19.03 19.80 -0.52
C ARG A 107 18.18 21.07 -0.47
N CYS A 108 18.39 22.01 -1.39
CA CYS A 108 17.61 23.23 -1.46
C CYS A 108 16.41 23.01 -2.38
N ASP A 109 15.21 23.09 -1.80
CA ASP A 109 13.94 22.95 -2.52
C ASP A 109 13.28 24.32 -2.79
N ALA A 110 13.59 25.30 -1.96
CA ALA A 110 13.20 26.69 -2.18
C ALA A 110 14.21 27.63 -1.52
N ALA A 111 14.22 28.88 -1.95
CA ALA A 111 14.93 29.95 -1.25
C ALA A 111 14.01 31.16 -1.10
N ILE A 112 14.05 31.84 0.05
CA ILE A 112 13.39 33.12 0.24
C ILE A 112 14.43 34.21 0.03
N TYR A 113 14.12 35.20 -0.81
CA TYR A 113 15.00 36.32 -1.10
C TYR A 113 14.36 37.65 -0.72
N GLY A 114 15.10 38.50 -0.02
CA GLY A 114 14.67 39.86 0.26
C GLY A 114 15.76 40.69 0.94
N ARG A 115 15.84 41.98 0.57
CA ARG A 115 16.75 42.97 1.18
C ARG A 115 18.22 42.51 1.28
N GLY A 116 18.71 41.77 0.29
CA GLY A 116 20.10 41.26 0.27
C GLY A 116 20.33 39.96 1.05
N TYR A 117 19.28 39.37 1.62
CA TYR A 117 19.33 38.10 2.32
C TYR A 117 18.73 36.97 1.46
N CYS A 118 19.31 35.78 1.60
CA CYS A 118 18.86 34.55 0.96
C CYS A 118 18.72 33.44 2.01
N TRP A 119 17.50 32.99 2.26
CA TRP A 119 17.21 31.91 3.21
C TRP A 119 16.89 30.63 2.44
N LYS A 120 17.78 29.64 2.50
CA LYS A 120 17.61 28.35 1.85
C LYS A 120 16.70 27.45 2.69
N LYS A 121 15.69 26.89 2.04
CA LYS A 121 14.66 26.04 2.64
C LYS A 121 14.76 24.62 2.06
N ARG A 122 14.46 23.63 2.90
CA ARG A 122 14.39 22.21 2.53
C ARG A 122 13.00 21.68 2.84
N MET A 123 12.57 20.66 2.11
CA MET A 123 11.31 20.00 2.38
C MET A 123 11.29 19.31 3.77
N PRO A 124 10.12 19.22 4.43
CA PRO A 124 8.85 19.83 4.03
C PRO A 124 8.84 21.35 4.30
N LEU A 125 8.32 22.14 3.36
CA LEU A 125 8.15 23.59 3.52
C LEU A 125 6.93 23.86 4.42
N SER A 126 7.11 24.61 5.49
CA SER A 126 6.03 24.96 6.44
C SER A 126 5.59 26.41 6.29
N ASN A 127 4.36 26.71 6.74
CA ASN A 127 3.88 28.08 6.93
C ASN A 127 3.93 28.96 5.67
N GLY A 128 3.65 28.38 4.50
CA GLY A 128 3.59 29.14 3.25
C GLY A 128 2.46 30.17 3.27
N ARG A 129 2.77 31.40 2.86
CA ARG A 129 1.80 32.50 2.81
C ARG A 129 2.09 33.47 1.69
N VAL A 130 1.04 34.06 1.13
CA VAL A 130 1.13 35.14 0.14
C VAL A 130 0.28 36.32 0.59
N GLY A 131 0.79 37.54 0.43
CA GLY A 131 0.05 38.74 0.81
C GLY A 131 0.79 40.03 0.52
N ALA A 132 0.05 41.11 0.26
CA ALA A 132 0.62 42.39 -0.17
C ALA A 132 1.62 43.02 0.82
N SER A 133 1.53 42.69 2.11
CA SER A 133 2.45 43.16 3.16
C SER A 133 3.76 42.36 3.25
N ILE A 134 3.92 41.29 2.46
CA ILE A 134 5.13 40.47 2.44
C ILE A 134 6.11 41.09 1.44
N GLU A 135 7.28 41.51 1.91
CA GLU A 135 8.31 42.18 1.08
C GLU A 135 9.40 41.23 0.56
N VAL A 136 9.25 39.93 0.80
CA VAL A 136 10.16 38.89 0.31
C VAL A 136 9.57 38.16 -0.89
N LYS A 137 10.42 37.44 -1.61
CA LYS A 137 10.07 36.62 -2.78
C LYS A 137 10.52 35.19 -2.53
N ALA A 138 9.62 34.23 -2.75
CA ALA A 138 9.98 32.83 -2.75
C ALA A 138 10.50 32.42 -4.13
N LEU A 139 11.61 31.69 -4.16
CA LEU A 139 12.24 31.08 -5.33
C LEU A 139 12.04 29.57 -5.20
N ILE A 140 11.03 29.03 -5.88
CA ILE A 140 10.64 27.62 -5.77
C ILE A 140 11.36 26.80 -6.82
N LYS A 141 12.10 25.78 -6.39
CA LYS A 141 12.86 24.93 -7.30
C LYS A 141 11.93 23.95 -7.98
N LYS A 142 12.02 23.87 -9.30
CA LYS A 142 11.27 22.94 -10.14
C LYS A 142 12.19 22.31 -11.18
N ARG A 143 11.81 21.17 -11.74
CA ARG A 143 12.54 20.55 -12.86
C ARG A 143 12.26 21.28 -14.18
N ARG A 144 13.27 21.44 -15.04
CA ARG A 144 13.18 21.96 -16.41
C ARG A 144 12.67 20.86 -17.33
N ASN A 145 11.79 21.24 -18.26
CA ASN A 145 11.02 20.37 -19.14
C ASN A 145 10.04 19.49 -18.37
N ASP A 146 8.77 19.80 -18.59
CA ASP A 146 7.58 19.23 -17.98
C ASP A 146 7.43 17.75 -18.38
N GLU A 147 8.31 16.88 -17.89
CA GLU A 147 7.89 15.54 -17.50
C GLU A 147 7.07 15.72 -16.23
N ARG A 148 5.83 16.22 -16.40
CA ARG A 148 4.78 16.01 -15.40
C ARG A 148 4.90 14.54 -15.02
N ILE A 149 4.72 14.21 -13.74
CA ILE A 149 4.27 12.87 -13.37
C ILE A 149 2.83 12.70 -13.90
N GLY A 150 2.69 12.70 -15.22
CA GLY A 150 1.66 12.03 -15.97
C GLY A 150 2.13 10.60 -16.14
N SER A 151 1.21 9.69 -15.86
CA SER A 151 1.37 8.25 -15.64
C SER A 151 1.89 7.43 -16.83
N ASP A 152 2.64 8.00 -17.77
CA ASP A 152 2.87 7.37 -19.08
C ASP A 152 4.34 7.09 -19.49
N ARG A 153 5.37 7.41 -18.68
CA ARG A 153 6.78 7.13 -19.09
C ARG A 153 7.69 6.42 -18.10
N GLU A 154 7.32 6.30 -16.82
CA GLU A 154 8.07 5.44 -15.88
C GLU A 154 7.58 3.98 -15.85
N ALA A 155 6.46 3.66 -16.50
CA ALA A 155 6.07 2.28 -16.74
C ALA A 155 7.04 1.59 -17.73
N ASP A 156 7.55 2.33 -18.71
CA ASP A 156 8.17 1.74 -19.92
C ASP A 156 9.51 1.02 -19.70
N SER A 157 10.20 1.26 -18.57
CA SER A 157 11.48 0.63 -18.25
C SER A 157 11.34 -0.71 -17.50
N LEU A 158 10.20 -0.94 -16.83
CA LEU A 158 9.93 -2.15 -16.04
C LEU A 158 8.80 -3.03 -16.64
N THR A 159 8.03 -2.54 -17.62
CA THR A 159 6.88 -3.24 -18.21
C THR A 159 7.17 -3.97 -19.53
N THR A 160 8.43 -4.27 -19.85
CA THR A 160 8.84 -4.80 -21.17
C THR A 160 8.16 -6.11 -21.60
N ASN A 161 7.47 -6.81 -20.69
CA ASN A 161 6.74 -8.06 -20.96
C ASN A 161 5.21 -7.96 -20.87
N LEU A 162 4.62 -6.83 -20.46
CA LEU A 162 3.17 -6.70 -20.33
C LEU A 162 2.53 -6.20 -21.62
N GLN A 163 1.47 -6.88 -22.07
CA GLN A 163 0.73 -6.44 -23.25
C GLN A 163 -0.15 -5.24 -22.95
N LYS A 164 -0.02 -4.15 -23.72
CA LYS A 164 -0.95 -3.02 -23.68
C LYS A 164 -2.14 -3.32 -24.58
N PHE A 165 -3.33 -3.32 -23.99
CA PHE A 165 -4.61 -3.48 -24.69
C PHE A 165 -5.33 -2.14 -24.80
N SER A 166 -6.08 -1.95 -25.88
CA SER A 166 -7.10 -0.89 -25.98
C SER A 166 -8.38 -1.31 -25.25
N TYR A 167 -9.18 -0.32 -24.85
CA TYR A 167 -10.48 -0.57 -24.24
C TYR A 167 -11.38 -1.40 -25.18
N GLY A 168 -11.43 -1.05 -26.47
CA GLY A 168 -12.23 -1.78 -27.46
C GLY A 168 -11.84 -3.26 -27.63
N GLN A 169 -10.55 -3.59 -27.46
CA GLN A 169 -10.12 -5.00 -27.45
C GLN A 169 -10.65 -5.76 -26.24
N LEU A 170 -10.63 -5.13 -25.05
CA LEU A 170 -11.11 -5.77 -23.82
C LEU A 170 -12.64 -5.81 -23.76
N ASP A 171 -13.32 -4.82 -24.31
CA ASP A 171 -14.77 -4.83 -24.51
C ASP A 171 -15.19 -6.02 -25.38
N TYR A 172 -14.54 -6.21 -26.54
CA TYR A 172 -14.78 -7.37 -27.39
C TYR A 172 -14.43 -8.70 -26.69
N ALA A 173 -13.28 -8.78 -26.04
CA ALA A 173 -12.81 -10.00 -25.37
C ALA A 173 -13.73 -10.46 -24.23
N THR A 174 -14.42 -9.53 -23.58
CA THR A 174 -15.36 -9.80 -22.47
C THR A 174 -16.82 -9.89 -22.93
N GLY A 175 -17.07 -9.79 -24.24
CA GLY A 175 -18.43 -9.77 -24.80
C GLY A 175 -19.26 -8.58 -24.30
N GLY A 176 -18.65 -7.41 -24.17
CA GLY A 176 -19.26 -6.22 -23.58
C GLY A 176 -19.37 -6.29 -22.06
N PHE A 177 -18.35 -6.84 -21.39
CA PHE A 177 -18.29 -6.98 -19.93
C PHE A 177 -19.49 -7.74 -19.32
N LYS A 178 -19.92 -8.82 -19.98
CA LYS A 178 -21.17 -9.53 -19.66
C LYS A 178 -21.08 -10.46 -18.44
N GLU A 179 -20.00 -11.21 -18.32
CA GLU A 179 -19.84 -12.25 -17.29
C GLU A 179 -18.98 -11.72 -16.13
N VAL A 180 -19.63 -11.34 -15.03
CA VAL A 180 -18.96 -10.88 -13.80
C VAL A 180 -18.48 -12.09 -12.99
N LEU A 181 -17.19 -12.11 -12.69
CA LEU A 181 -16.55 -13.10 -11.81
C LEU A 181 -16.54 -12.63 -10.36
N GLY A 182 -16.50 -11.31 -10.12
CA GLY A 182 -16.51 -10.73 -8.79
C GLY A 182 -16.59 -9.20 -8.83
N SER A 183 -17.07 -8.59 -7.76
CA SER A 183 -17.16 -7.14 -7.61
C SER A 183 -16.87 -6.73 -6.18
N GLY A 184 -16.04 -5.71 -5.99
CA GLY A 184 -15.65 -5.23 -4.66
C GLY A 184 -15.08 -3.81 -4.68
N ALA A 185 -14.42 -3.43 -3.58
CA ALA A 185 -13.77 -2.13 -3.43
C ALA A 185 -12.67 -1.90 -4.49
N SER A 186 -11.93 -2.95 -4.83
CA SER A 186 -10.88 -2.96 -5.85
C SER A 186 -11.42 -2.98 -7.29
N GLY A 187 -12.73 -2.85 -7.52
CA GLY A 187 -13.34 -2.86 -8.86
C GLY A 187 -14.13 -4.13 -9.20
N THR A 188 -14.50 -4.27 -10.47
CA THR A 188 -15.29 -5.41 -10.99
C THR A 188 -14.43 -6.26 -11.92
N VAL A 189 -14.47 -7.57 -11.76
CA VAL A 189 -13.71 -8.53 -12.55
C VAL A 189 -14.65 -9.26 -13.50
N TYR A 190 -14.28 -9.31 -14.77
CA TYR A 190 -15.05 -9.95 -15.84
C TYR A 190 -14.27 -11.10 -16.44
N LYS A 191 -14.97 -12.14 -16.90
CA LYS A 191 -14.35 -13.17 -17.71
C LYS A 191 -14.15 -12.66 -19.13
N GLY A 192 -13.02 -12.98 -19.73
CA GLY A 192 -12.73 -12.66 -21.11
C GLY A 192 -11.98 -13.77 -21.83
N VAL A 193 -11.92 -13.65 -23.14
CA VAL A 193 -11.20 -14.56 -24.03
C VAL A 193 -10.33 -13.76 -24.99
N LEU A 194 -9.01 -14.00 -24.96
CA LEU A 194 -8.03 -13.33 -25.80
C LEU A 194 -7.53 -14.23 -26.93
N GLY A 195 -7.24 -13.58 -28.07
CA GLY A 195 -6.52 -14.18 -29.18
C GLY A 195 -7.28 -15.27 -29.92
N ARG A 196 -6.64 -15.85 -30.94
CA ARG A 196 -7.19 -16.99 -31.70
C ARG A 196 -7.10 -18.30 -30.94
N ASN A 197 -6.18 -18.40 -29.98
CA ASN A 197 -5.98 -19.55 -29.10
C ASN A 197 -7.01 -19.66 -27.98
N GLN A 198 -8.01 -18.77 -27.93
CA GLN A 198 -9.09 -18.80 -26.94
C GLN A 198 -8.56 -18.79 -25.49
N GLN A 199 -7.53 -17.98 -25.23
CA GLN A 199 -6.95 -17.89 -23.89
C GLN A 199 -7.95 -17.22 -22.93
N LEU A 200 -8.38 -17.95 -21.90
CA LEU A 200 -9.23 -17.40 -20.84
C LEU A 200 -8.44 -16.41 -19.98
N VAL A 201 -9.07 -15.27 -19.69
CA VAL A 201 -8.51 -14.22 -18.85
C VAL A 201 -9.55 -13.66 -17.88
N ALA A 202 -9.07 -13.04 -16.81
CA ALA A 202 -9.88 -12.23 -15.91
C ALA A 202 -9.54 -10.74 -16.11
N VAL A 203 -10.52 -9.94 -16.52
CA VAL A 203 -10.36 -8.51 -16.79
C VAL A 203 -10.92 -7.72 -15.60
N LYS A 204 -10.03 -7.21 -14.74
CA LYS A 204 -10.38 -6.34 -13.61
C LYS A 204 -10.50 -4.91 -14.09
N MET A 205 -11.71 -4.36 -14.01
CA MET A 205 -12.03 -2.97 -14.32
C MET A 205 -12.14 -2.17 -13.03
N LEU A 206 -11.32 -1.13 -12.93
CA LEU A 206 -11.35 -0.19 -11.79
C LEU A 206 -12.37 0.92 -12.07
N ASP A 207 -13.66 0.59 -12.18
CA ASP A 207 -14.70 1.55 -12.56
C ASP A 207 -15.49 2.05 -11.34
N LYS A 208 -15.35 3.35 -11.08
CA LYS A 208 -16.24 4.27 -10.32
C LYS A 208 -15.44 5.56 -10.09
N MET A 209 -15.53 6.53 -11.02
CA MET A 209 -14.90 7.86 -10.95
C MET A 209 -13.45 7.81 -10.44
N VAL A 210 -12.46 7.68 -11.34
CA VAL A 210 -11.01 7.58 -11.03
C VAL A 210 -10.63 8.45 -9.83
N SER A 211 -10.68 7.87 -8.64
CA SER A 211 -10.21 8.49 -7.42
C SER A 211 -8.69 8.35 -7.43
N LYS A 212 -7.97 9.26 -6.78
CA LYS A 212 -6.50 9.14 -6.66
C LYS A 212 -6.07 7.77 -6.11
N THR A 213 -6.90 7.15 -5.26
CA THR A 213 -6.65 5.83 -4.70
C THR A 213 -6.64 4.74 -5.76
N GLN A 214 -7.61 4.72 -6.68
CA GLN A 214 -7.68 3.71 -7.75
C GLN A 214 -6.56 3.88 -8.78
N GLU A 215 -6.16 5.12 -9.09
CA GLU A 215 -4.99 5.35 -9.97
C GLU A 215 -3.70 4.85 -9.30
N GLN A 216 -3.57 5.04 -7.99
CA GLN A 216 -2.46 4.49 -7.22
C GLN A 216 -2.47 2.96 -7.20
N GLU A 217 -3.63 2.33 -6.97
CA GLU A 217 -3.79 0.87 -7.00
C GLU A 217 -3.46 0.31 -8.38
N PHE A 218 -3.98 0.90 -9.46
CA PHE A 218 -3.64 0.54 -10.83
C PHE A 218 -2.12 0.60 -11.08
N THR A 219 -1.51 1.73 -10.75
CA THR A 219 -0.07 1.95 -10.97
C THR A 219 0.75 0.99 -10.12
N THR A 220 0.30 0.69 -8.90
CA THR A 220 0.96 -0.25 -7.99
C THR A 220 0.87 -1.66 -8.54
N GLU A 221 -0.32 -2.12 -8.94
CA GLU A 221 -0.51 -3.44 -9.56
C GLU A 221 0.42 -3.58 -10.77
N VAL A 222 0.36 -2.68 -11.76
CA VAL A 222 1.22 -2.73 -12.95
C VAL A 222 2.70 -2.78 -12.61
N LYS A 223 3.16 -1.99 -11.63
CA LYS A 223 4.58 -1.95 -11.22
C LYS A 223 5.03 -3.20 -10.45
N VAL A 224 4.19 -3.71 -9.53
CA VAL A 224 4.52 -4.86 -8.67
C VAL A 224 4.48 -6.15 -9.49
N ILE A 225 3.38 -6.41 -10.16
CA ILE A 225 3.16 -7.71 -10.80
C ILE A 225 3.82 -7.77 -12.18
N GLY A 226 4.03 -6.62 -12.84
CA GLY A 226 4.72 -6.55 -14.14
C GLY A 226 6.17 -7.03 -14.07
N GLY A 227 6.81 -6.93 -12.90
CA GLY A 227 8.17 -7.38 -12.65
C GLY A 227 8.29 -8.72 -11.93
N THR A 228 7.18 -9.39 -11.58
CA THR A 228 7.21 -10.65 -10.83
C THR A 228 6.72 -11.82 -11.66
N ASN A 229 7.31 -13.00 -11.43
CA ASN A 229 6.91 -14.25 -12.07
C ASN A 229 7.19 -15.41 -11.12
N HIS A 230 6.14 -15.91 -10.47
CA HIS A 230 6.24 -17.01 -9.53
C HIS A 230 4.98 -17.86 -9.60
N LYS A 231 5.11 -19.19 -9.48
CA LYS A 231 4.00 -20.15 -9.65
C LYS A 231 2.84 -19.94 -8.66
N ASN A 232 3.10 -19.31 -7.52
CA ASN A 232 2.12 -19.01 -6.48
C ASN A 232 1.68 -17.53 -6.43
N LEU A 233 1.93 -16.77 -7.50
CA LEU A 233 1.38 -15.43 -7.68
C LEU A 233 0.56 -15.41 -8.99
N VAL A 234 -0.57 -14.72 -8.99
CA VAL A 234 -1.42 -14.59 -10.19
C VAL A 234 -0.70 -13.73 -11.22
N LYS A 235 -0.55 -14.25 -12.43
CA LYS A 235 0.15 -13.57 -13.51
C LYS A 235 -0.72 -12.48 -14.14
N LEU A 236 -0.18 -11.26 -14.19
CA LEU A 236 -0.72 -10.21 -15.06
C LEU A 236 -0.26 -10.44 -16.50
N VAL A 237 -1.22 -10.57 -17.38
CA VAL A 237 -1.03 -10.71 -18.83
C VAL A 237 -0.81 -9.35 -19.47
N GLY A 238 -1.51 -8.33 -18.99
CA GLY A 238 -1.40 -6.98 -19.52
C GLY A 238 -2.37 -6.00 -18.90
N PHE A 239 -2.51 -4.83 -19.52
CA PHE A 239 -3.33 -3.75 -18.98
C PHE A 239 -3.90 -2.85 -20.08
N CYS A 240 -4.96 -2.12 -19.74
CA CYS A 240 -5.48 -0.99 -20.53
C CYS A 240 -5.38 0.28 -19.69
N ASN A 241 -4.71 1.28 -20.25
CA ASN A 241 -4.62 2.64 -19.75
C ASN A 241 -5.04 3.59 -20.89
N GLU A 242 -6.35 3.81 -21.03
CA GLU A 242 -6.93 4.58 -22.14
C GLU A 242 -7.96 5.57 -21.61
N GLY A 243 -7.65 6.87 -21.66
CA GLY A 243 -8.53 7.92 -21.13
C GLY A 243 -8.85 7.69 -19.65
N LYS A 244 -10.13 7.47 -19.34
CA LYS A 244 -10.62 7.14 -17.97
C LYS A 244 -10.57 5.64 -17.64
N HIS A 245 -10.28 4.80 -18.62
CA HIS A 245 -10.34 3.35 -18.49
C HIS A 245 -9.03 2.81 -17.94
N ARG A 246 -9.12 2.20 -16.75
CA ARG A 246 -8.04 1.46 -16.08
C ARG A 246 -8.49 0.02 -15.94
N LEU A 247 -7.89 -0.87 -16.73
CA LEU A 247 -8.18 -2.30 -16.68
C LEU A 247 -6.90 -3.11 -16.57
N LEU A 248 -6.97 -4.19 -15.82
CA LEU A 248 -5.89 -5.14 -15.62
C LEU A 248 -6.35 -6.49 -16.12
N VAL A 249 -5.48 -7.18 -16.85
CA VAL A 249 -5.79 -8.47 -17.48
C VAL A 249 -4.94 -9.54 -16.83
N TYR A 250 -5.57 -10.46 -16.13
CA TYR A 250 -4.94 -11.55 -15.40
C TYR A 250 -5.20 -12.89 -16.09
N GLU A 251 -4.36 -13.88 -15.78
CA GLU A 251 -4.72 -15.28 -16.05
C GLU A 251 -6.04 -15.65 -15.34
N TYR A 252 -6.85 -16.48 -15.97
CA TYR A 252 -8.12 -16.90 -15.39
C TYR A 252 -7.91 -18.04 -14.38
N MET A 253 -8.47 -17.87 -13.18
CA MET A 253 -8.37 -18.81 -12.07
C MET A 253 -9.70 -19.57 -11.94
N SER A 254 -9.76 -20.78 -12.51
CA SER A 254 -11.03 -21.48 -12.77
C SER A 254 -11.75 -21.99 -11.53
N ASN A 255 -11.04 -22.20 -10.41
CA ASN A 255 -11.63 -22.74 -9.18
C ASN A 255 -12.05 -21.65 -8.18
N GLY A 256 -11.96 -20.37 -8.57
CA GLY A 256 -12.37 -19.23 -7.76
C GLY A 256 -11.36 -18.89 -6.66
N SER A 257 -11.85 -18.24 -5.60
CA SER A 257 -11.05 -17.86 -4.45
C SER A 257 -11.02 -18.94 -3.36
N LEU A 258 -10.05 -18.85 -2.45
CA LEU A 258 -10.00 -19.68 -1.26
C LEU A 258 -11.21 -19.43 -0.35
N ALA A 259 -11.75 -18.21 -0.36
CA ALA A 259 -12.99 -17.90 0.37
C ALA A 259 -14.17 -18.73 -0.16
N ASP A 260 -14.29 -18.88 -1.48
CA ASP A 260 -15.32 -19.70 -2.12
C ASP A 260 -15.12 -21.18 -1.78
N LEU A 261 -13.86 -21.65 -1.72
CA LEU A 261 -13.56 -23.03 -1.36
C LEU A 261 -13.88 -23.36 0.11
N LEU A 262 -13.59 -22.45 1.05
CA LEU A 262 -13.70 -22.72 2.48
C LEU A 262 -15.07 -22.41 3.06
N PHE A 263 -15.77 -21.38 2.56
CA PHE A 263 -16.92 -20.79 3.24
C PHE A 263 -18.24 -20.88 2.48
N ASP A 264 -18.22 -21.40 1.26
CA ASP A 264 -19.45 -21.71 0.52
C ASP A 264 -20.12 -22.94 1.14
N ARG A 265 -21.36 -22.76 1.64
CA ARG A 265 -22.12 -23.81 2.31
C ARG A 265 -22.57 -24.92 1.36
N ASP A 266 -22.63 -24.63 0.07
CA ASP A 266 -23.03 -25.59 -0.96
C ASP A 266 -21.85 -26.47 -1.43
N ARG A 267 -20.62 -26.14 -1.00
CA ARG A 267 -19.42 -26.93 -1.30
C ARG A 267 -19.08 -27.90 -0.16
N SER A 268 -18.58 -29.06 -0.54
CA SER A 268 -17.96 -29.99 0.41
C SER A 268 -16.67 -29.39 0.97
N ARG A 269 -16.42 -29.60 2.27
CA ARG A 269 -15.15 -29.25 2.90
C ARG A 269 -13.98 -29.84 2.10
N PRO A 270 -12.95 -29.03 1.75
CA PRO A 270 -11.78 -29.54 1.04
C PRO A 270 -10.96 -30.50 1.91
N SER A 271 -10.31 -31.48 1.28
CA SER A 271 -9.45 -32.44 1.98
C SER A 271 -8.37 -31.75 2.80
N TRP A 272 -7.91 -32.40 3.87
CA TRP A 272 -6.82 -31.87 4.69
C TRP A 272 -5.56 -31.64 3.87
N ASP A 273 -5.20 -32.58 3.00
CA ASP A 273 -4.05 -32.44 2.11
C ASP A 273 -4.17 -31.23 1.18
N THR A 274 -5.33 -31.01 0.55
CA THR A 274 -5.56 -29.84 -0.31
C THR A 274 -5.31 -28.54 0.46
N ARG A 275 -5.84 -28.44 1.69
CA ARG A 275 -5.67 -27.24 2.54
C ARG A 275 -4.23 -27.01 2.93
N THR A 276 -3.49 -28.07 3.22
CA THR A 276 -2.06 -27.97 3.56
C THR A 276 -1.19 -27.56 2.38
N GLU A 277 -1.49 -28.05 1.17
CA GLU A 277 -0.81 -27.63 -0.06
C GLU A 277 -1.09 -26.17 -0.39
N ILE A 278 -2.33 -25.70 -0.19
CA ILE A 278 -2.69 -24.29 -0.32
C ILE A 278 -1.89 -23.43 0.67
N ALA A 279 -1.82 -23.83 1.94
CA ALA A 279 -1.03 -23.11 2.95
C ALA A 279 0.43 -22.96 2.53
N TYR A 280 1.04 -24.05 2.05
CA TYR A 280 2.42 -24.08 1.61
C TYR A 280 2.66 -23.22 0.35
N ALA A 281 1.75 -23.30 -0.62
CA ALA A 281 1.75 -22.48 -1.82
C ALA A 281 1.71 -20.97 -1.49
N VAL A 282 0.82 -20.56 -0.59
CA VAL A 282 0.72 -19.16 -0.14
C VAL A 282 1.98 -18.74 0.61
N ALA A 283 2.50 -19.58 1.51
CA ALA A 283 3.75 -19.29 2.21
C ALA A 283 4.92 -19.09 1.23
N LYS A 284 5.05 -19.94 0.19
CA LYS A 284 6.05 -19.76 -0.87
C LYS A 284 5.86 -18.49 -1.69
N GLY A 285 4.63 -18.14 -2.02
CA GLY A 285 4.32 -16.86 -2.67
C GLY A 285 4.81 -15.67 -1.86
N LEU A 286 4.60 -15.68 -0.54
CA LEU A 286 5.08 -14.63 0.36
C LEU A 286 6.60 -14.64 0.55
N VAL A 287 7.25 -15.81 0.64
CA VAL A 287 8.72 -15.92 0.62
C VAL A 287 9.29 -15.21 -0.60
N TYR A 288 8.71 -15.47 -1.77
CA TYR A 288 9.17 -14.84 -3.00
C TYR A 288 9.04 -13.31 -2.94
N LEU A 289 7.91 -12.78 -2.47
CA LEU A 289 7.68 -11.33 -2.35
C LEU A 289 8.60 -10.65 -1.34
N HIS A 290 8.86 -11.31 -0.20
CA HIS A 290 9.61 -10.74 0.91
C HIS A 290 11.13 -10.93 0.78
N GLU A 291 11.58 -12.05 0.21
CA GLU A 291 12.98 -12.47 0.35
C GLU A 291 13.69 -12.74 -0.98
N GLU A 292 12.97 -13.10 -2.05
CA GLU A 292 13.58 -13.53 -3.32
C GLU A 292 13.45 -12.51 -4.45
N CYS A 293 12.48 -11.59 -4.38
CA CYS A 293 12.36 -10.49 -5.32
C CYS A 293 13.53 -9.50 -5.18
N SER A 294 13.95 -8.92 -6.31
CA SER A 294 14.97 -7.86 -6.32
C SER A 294 14.50 -6.59 -5.58
N THR A 295 13.19 -6.41 -5.51
CA THR A 295 12.52 -5.38 -4.71
C THR A 295 11.72 -6.08 -3.61
N HIS A 296 11.90 -5.66 -2.36
CA HIS A 296 11.14 -6.22 -1.24
C HIS A 296 9.69 -5.70 -1.29
N ILE A 297 8.73 -6.60 -1.43
CA ILE A 297 7.31 -6.27 -1.65
C ILE A 297 6.49 -6.72 -0.45
N ILE A 298 5.76 -5.80 0.19
CA ILE A 298 4.75 -6.12 1.22
C ILE A 298 3.38 -6.12 0.53
N HIS A 299 2.61 -7.20 0.63
CA HIS A 299 1.32 -7.35 -0.04
C HIS A 299 0.22 -6.49 0.58
N CYS A 300 0.17 -6.40 1.92
CA CYS A 300 -0.76 -5.58 2.69
C CYS A 300 -2.25 -6.01 2.70
N ASP A 301 -2.61 -7.12 2.05
CA ASP A 301 -4.02 -7.57 1.97
C ASP A 301 -4.13 -9.09 1.73
N ILE A 302 -3.36 -9.87 2.48
CA ILE A 302 -3.47 -11.33 2.44
C ILE A 302 -4.74 -11.75 3.16
N LYS A 303 -5.62 -12.45 2.42
CA LYS A 303 -6.91 -12.96 2.89
C LYS A 303 -7.43 -14.02 1.90
N PRO A 304 -8.40 -14.88 2.28
CA PRO A 304 -8.91 -15.94 1.42
C PRO A 304 -9.48 -15.44 0.08
N GLN A 305 -10.07 -14.24 0.04
CA GLN A 305 -10.62 -13.67 -1.20
C GLN A 305 -9.53 -13.31 -2.22
N ASN A 306 -8.31 -13.04 -1.76
CA ASN A 306 -7.18 -12.67 -2.60
C ASN A 306 -6.25 -13.86 -2.90
N ILE A 307 -6.60 -15.06 -2.46
CA ILE A 307 -5.90 -16.31 -2.80
C ILE A 307 -6.77 -17.05 -3.79
N LEU A 308 -6.34 -17.16 -5.04
CA LEU A 308 -7.11 -17.77 -6.13
C LEU A 308 -6.56 -19.15 -6.48
N LEU A 309 -7.43 -20.00 -7.04
CA LEU A 309 -7.12 -21.40 -7.36
C LEU A 309 -7.24 -21.64 -8.87
N ASP A 310 -6.18 -22.16 -9.48
CA ASP A 310 -6.18 -22.54 -10.89
C ASP A 310 -6.82 -23.92 -11.10
N GLU A 311 -6.84 -24.41 -12.35
CA GLU A 311 -7.46 -25.71 -12.70
C GLU A 311 -6.90 -26.89 -11.91
N SER A 312 -5.65 -26.79 -11.45
CA SER A 312 -4.92 -27.83 -10.74
C SER A 312 -5.04 -27.71 -9.21
N MET A 313 -5.92 -26.82 -8.73
CA MET A 313 -6.02 -26.45 -7.31
C MET A 313 -4.75 -25.80 -6.74
N THR A 314 -3.86 -25.29 -7.60
CA THR A 314 -2.68 -24.55 -7.15
C THR A 314 -3.09 -23.15 -6.69
N ALA A 315 -2.75 -22.81 -5.44
CA ALA A 315 -3.02 -21.50 -4.89
C ALA A 315 -2.05 -20.44 -5.39
N LYS A 316 -2.61 -19.28 -5.75
CA LYS A 316 -1.88 -18.10 -6.19
C LYS A 316 -2.40 -16.83 -5.51
N ILE A 317 -1.47 -16.00 -5.04
CA ILE A 317 -1.77 -14.71 -4.41
C ILE A 317 -2.11 -13.68 -5.49
N SER A 318 -3.16 -12.87 -5.25
CA SER A 318 -3.71 -11.86 -6.16
C SER A 318 -4.02 -10.55 -5.43
N ASP A 319 -4.42 -9.52 -6.19
CA ASP A 319 -4.80 -8.19 -5.71
C ASP A 319 -3.67 -7.41 -5.01
N PHE A 320 -2.71 -6.97 -5.83
CA PHE A 320 -1.55 -6.18 -5.38
C PHE A 320 -1.83 -4.67 -5.28
N GLY A 321 -3.09 -4.22 -5.33
CA GLY A 321 -3.44 -2.79 -5.32
C GLY A 321 -2.92 -2.04 -4.09
N LEU A 322 -2.87 -2.72 -2.95
CA LEU A 322 -2.40 -2.15 -1.68
C LEU A 322 -0.90 -2.34 -1.41
N ALA A 323 -0.21 -3.08 -2.27
CA ALA A 323 1.17 -3.51 -2.04
C ALA A 323 2.15 -2.32 -1.91
N LYS A 324 3.28 -2.56 -1.23
CA LYS A 324 4.34 -1.58 -1.01
C LYS A 324 5.67 -2.14 -1.49
N LEU A 325 6.30 -1.43 -2.43
CA LEU A 325 7.66 -1.69 -2.86
C LEU A 325 8.62 -0.93 -1.93
N LEU A 326 9.47 -1.65 -1.21
CA LEU A 326 10.52 -1.05 -0.41
C LEU A 326 11.79 -0.90 -1.24
N LYS A 327 12.51 0.21 -1.03
CA LYS A 327 13.85 0.41 -1.59
C LYS A 327 14.84 -0.57 -0.94
N ALA A 328 15.94 -0.90 -1.62
CA ALA A 328 16.92 -1.91 -1.16
C ALA A 328 17.43 -1.72 0.29
N ASN A 329 17.50 -0.47 0.80
CA ASN A 329 17.94 -0.17 2.17
C ASN A 329 16.78 0.12 3.15
N GLN A 330 15.54 -0.11 2.73
CA GLN A 330 14.34 0.20 3.49
C GLN A 330 13.69 -1.11 3.97
N THR A 331 13.60 -1.27 5.29
CA THR A 331 12.97 -2.44 5.92
C THR A 331 11.55 -2.16 6.44
N ARG A 332 11.17 -0.88 6.45
CA ARG A 332 9.88 -0.40 6.98
C ARG A 332 9.33 0.76 6.16
N THR A 333 8.02 0.91 6.11
CA THR A 333 7.36 2.01 5.39
C THR A 333 6.19 2.60 6.17
N MET A 334 5.92 3.88 5.94
CA MET A 334 4.75 4.55 6.53
C MET A 334 3.58 4.45 5.54
N THR A 335 2.44 3.95 6.01
CA THR A 335 1.20 3.93 5.24
C THR A 335 0.03 4.13 6.18
N GLY A 336 -1.05 4.75 5.70
CA GLY A 336 -2.32 4.75 6.44
C GLY A 336 -2.83 3.32 6.62
N ILE A 337 -3.80 3.15 7.53
CA ILE A 337 -4.49 1.87 7.73
C ILE A 337 -5.25 1.55 6.45
N ARG A 338 -4.78 0.53 5.73
CA ARG A 338 -5.37 0.03 4.47
C ARG A 338 -5.26 -1.49 4.50
N GLY A 339 -6.37 -2.20 4.38
CA GLY A 339 -6.40 -3.66 4.48
C GLY A 339 -7.76 -4.13 5.02
N THR A 340 -7.95 -5.44 5.07
CA THR A 340 -9.23 -6.04 5.44
C THR A 340 -9.32 -6.28 6.94
N ARG A 341 -10.35 -5.72 7.61
CA ARG A 341 -10.62 -5.94 9.04
C ARG A 341 -10.66 -7.45 9.34
N GLY A 342 -10.00 -7.86 10.43
CA GLY A 342 -9.81 -9.28 10.80
C GLY A 342 -8.45 -9.84 10.40
N TYR A 343 -7.79 -9.27 9.38
CA TYR A 343 -6.46 -9.71 8.91
C TYR A 343 -5.35 -8.71 9.25
N VAL A 344 -5.72 -7.43 9.44
CA VAL A 344 -4.79 -6.33 9.75
C VAL A 344 -4.07 -6.55 11.09
N ALA A 345 -2.74 -6.47 11.05
CA ALA A 345 -1.87 -6.63 12.22
C ALA A 345 -2.03 -5.49 13.26
N PRO A 346 -1.87 -5.76 14.57
CA PRO A 346 -2.09 -4.78 15.64
C PRO A 346 -1.26 -3.49 15.53
N GLU A 347 0.00 -3.59 15.09
CA GLU A 347 0.91 -2.45 14.97
C GLU A 347 0.46 -1.42 13.93
N TRP A 348 -0.40 -1.81 12.99
CA TRP A 348 -0.93 -0.92 11.97
C TRP A 348 -1.86 0.15 12.58
N PHE A 349 -2.61 -0.22 13.62
CA PHE A 349 -3.49 0.69 14.36
C PHE A 349 -2.71 1.68 15.23
N LYS A 350 -1.45 1.35 15.57
CA LYS A 350 -0.56 2.19 16.39
C LYS A 350 0.13 3.30 15.56
N SER A 351 -0.25 3.48 14.28
CA SER A 351 0.39 4.43 13.33
C SER A 351 1.92 4.27 13.24
N MET A 352 2.40 3.06 13.48
CA MET A 352 3.82 2.71 13.37
C MET A 352 4.18 2.37 11.91
N PRO A 353 5.46 2.54 11.51
CA PRO A 353 5.94 2.00 10.24
C PRO A 353 5.72 0.48 10.16
N ILE A 354 5.13 0.01 9.07
CA ILE A 354 4.90 -1.41 8.83
C ILE A 354 6.13 -2.08 8.20
N THR A 355 6.26 -3.39 8.37
CA THR A 355 7.26 -4.26 7.74
C THR A 355 6.54 -5.44 7.06
N SER A 356 7.27 -6.37 6.42
CA SER A 356 6.70 -7.63 5.91
C SER A 356 5.92 -8.44 6.95
N LYS A 357 6.12 -8.16 8.25
CA LYS A 357 5.45 -8.83 9.37
C LYS A 357 3.94 -8.60 9.44
N VAL A 358 3.40 -7.61 8.74
CA VAL A 358 1.95 -7.47 8.59
C VAL A 358 1.35 -8.54 7.69
N ASP A 359 2.08 -8.99 6.67
CA ASP A 359 1.65 -10.11 5.81
C ASP A 359 1.79 -11.44 6.57
N VAL A 360 2.83 -11.58 7.41
CA VAL A 360 2.99 -12.77 8.28
C VAL A 360 1.79 -12.93 9.21
N HIS A 361 1.36 -11.85 9.86
CA HIS A 361 0.16 -11.86 10.70
C HIS A 361 -1.09 -12.25 9.90
N SER A 362 -1.31 -11.61 8.76
CA SER A 362 -2.44 -11.89 7.88
C SER A 362 -2.45 -13.36 7.42
N PHE A 363 -1.28 -13.92 7.10
CA PHE A 363 -1.11 -15.34 6.79
C PHE A 363 -1.44 -16.24 7.99
N GLY A 364 -1.07 -15.85 9.21
CA GLY A 364 -1.44 -16.56 10.44
C GLY A 364 -2.95 -16.73 10.58
N ILE A 365 -3.73 -15.68 10.28
CA ILE A 365 -5.20 -15.76 10.26
C ILE A 365 -5.68 -16.74 9.18
N VAL A 366 -5.19 -16.60 7.94
CA VAL A 366 -5.54 -17.52 6.84
C VAL A 366 -5.20 -18.98 7.19
N LEU A 367 -4.10 -19.22 7.90
CA LEU A 367 -3.69 -20.54 8.33
C LEU A 367 -4.68 -21.15 9.34
N LEU A 368 -5.22 -20.36 10.27
CA LEU A 368 -6.29 -20.80 11.16
C LEU A 368 -7.58 -21.11 10.41
N GLU A 369 -7.93 -20.28 9.40
CA GLU A 369 -9.10 -20.51 8.55
C GLU A 369 -8.94 -21.79 7.72
N LEU A 370 -7.72 -22.12 7.26
CA LEU A 370 -7.42 -23.39 6.60
C LEU A 370 -7.54 -24.58 7.57
N VAL A 371 -6.98 -24.49 8.77
CA VAL A 371 -7.07 -25.58 9.77
C VAL A 371 -8.52 -25.87 10.13
N SER A 372 -9.31 -24.83 10.41
CA SER A 372 -10.66 -24.98 10.98
C SER A 372 -11.79 -24.99 9.95
N CYS A 373 -11.53 -24.50 8.72
CA CYS A 373 -12.57 -24.14 7.74
C CYS A 373 -13.63 -23.18 8.31
N ARG A 374 -13.26 -22.35 9.30
CA ARG A 374 -14.12 -21.31 9.87
C ARG A 374 -13.62 -19.93 9.45
N LYS A 375 -14.53 -18.97 9.36
CA LYS A 375 -14.16 -17.56 9.16
C LYS A 375 -13.47 -17.04 10.41
N ASN A 376 -12.49 -16.15 10.24
CA ASN A 376 -11.78 -15.52 11.36
C ASN A 376 -12.70 -14.76 12.33
N LEU A 377 -13.81 -14.22 11.82
CA LEU A 377 -14.88 -13.61 12.60
C LEU A 377 -16.20 -14.32 12.28
N ASP A 378 -16.73 -15.06 13.24
CA ASP A 378 -17.94 -15.86 13.11
C ASP A 378 -19.01 -15.35 14.09
N MET A 379 -19.77 -14.34 13.64
CA MET A 379 -20.86 -13.75 14.42
C MET A 379 -22.04 -14.70 14.65
N GLU A 380 -22.08 -15.84 13.96
CA GLU A 380 -23.11 -16.88 14.12
C GLU A 380 -22.69 -17.98 15.10
N ALA A 381 -21.50 -17.85 15.71
CA ALA A 381 -21.02 -18.81 16.70
C ALA A 381 -21.97 -18.87 17.92
N LEU A 382 -22.24 -20.09 18.39
CA LEU A 382 -23.13 -20.33 19.54
C LEU A 382 -22.50 -19.94 20.87
N ASN A 383 -21.17 -19.92 20.95
CA ASN A 383 -20.41 -19.53 22.13
C ASN A 383 -19.61 -18.26 21.82
N GLU A 384 -19.63 -17.29 22.74
CA GLU A 384 -18.96 -15.99 22.56
C GLU A 384 -17.44 -16.14 22.42
N GLU A 385 -16.86 -17.11 23.12
CA GLU A 385 -15.43 -17.47 23.03
C GLU A 385 -15.03 -17.95 21.63
N GLU A 386 -15.97 -18.43 20.81
CA GLU A 386 -15.73 -18.96 19.47
C GLU A 386 -15.91 -17.93 18.35
N ILE A 387 -16.26 -16.68 18.67
CA ILE A 387 -16.52 -15.63 17.68
C ILE A 387 -15.23 -15.20 16.98
N ILE A 388 -14.13 -15.07 17.74
CA ILE A 388 -12.82 -14.67 17.23
C ILE A 388 -11.96 -15.93 17.12
N LEU A 389 -11.72 -16.37 15.89
CA LEU A 389 -11.02 -17.63 15.63
C LEU A 389 -9.60 -17.65 16.20
N ALA A 390 -8.91 -16.50 16.19
CA ALA A 390 -7.55 -16.40 16.71
C ALA A 390 -7.49 -16.70 18.22
N ASP A 391 -8.37 -16.07 18.99
CA ASP A 391 -8.44 -16.23 20.44
C ASP A 391 -8.85 -17.67 20.78
N TRP A 392 -9.91 -18.16 20.13
CA TRP A 392 -10.38 -19.54 20.34
C TRP A 392 -9.33 -20.60 20.01
N ALA A 393 -8.52 -20.37 18.97
CA ALA A 393 -7.46 -21.29 18.57
C ALA A 393 -6.30 -21.33 19.58
N VAL A 394 -5.98 -20.19 20.21
CA VAL A 394 -5.05 -20.13 21.34
C VAL A 394 -5.61 -20.91 22.52
N ASP A 395 -6.86 -20.69 22.91
CA ASP A 395 -7.47 -21.39 24.05
C ASP A 395 -7.48 -22.90 23.82
N CYS A 396 -7.86 -23.34 22.62
CA CYS A 396 -7.80 -24.75 22.25
C CYS A 396 -6.38 -25.33 22.29
N PHE A 397 -5.37 -24.53 21.96
CA PHE A 397 -3.96 -24.94 22.05
C PHE A 397 -3.53 -25.07 23.51
N SER A 398 -3.76 -24.05 24.33
CA SER A 398 -3.39 -24.01 25.75
C SER A 398 -4.08 -25.13 26.55
N ASP A 399 -5.34 -25.43 26.23
CA ASP A 399 -6.11 -26.50 26.87
C ASP A 399 -5.79 -27.91 26.33
N GLY A 400 -4.97 -28.03 25.28
CA GLY A 400 -4.74 -29.31 24.59
C GLY A 400 -5.98 -29.88 23.88
N LYS A 401 -6.96 -29.02 23.55
CA LYS A 401 -8.27 -29.37 22.94
C LYS A 401 -8.30 -29.13 21.43
N LEU A 402 -7.20 -29.42 20.74
CA LEU A 402 -7.01 -29.20 19.29
C LEU A 402 -8.14 -29.81 18.42
N GLY A 403 -8.66 -30.98 18.81
CA GLY A 403 -9.72 -31.66 18.07
C GLY A 403 -11.02 -30.85 17.93
N LYS A 404 -11.23 -29.82 18.76
CA LYS A 404 -12.35 -28.89 18.59
C LYS A 404 -12.24 -28.06 17.31
N LEU A 405 -11.03 -27.66 16.91
CA LEU A 405 -10.78 -26.84 15.72
C LEU A 405 -11.09 -27.59 14.43
N VAL A 406 -10.90 -28.91 14.43
CA VAL A 406 -11.08 -29.81 13.27
C VAL A 406 -12.28 -30.73 13.44
N LYS A 407 -13.29 -30.32 14.23
CA LYS A 407 -14.46 -31.15 14.50
C LYS A 407 -15.18 -31.52 13.19
N GLY A 408 -15.50 -32.81 13.04
CA GLY A 408 -16.15 -33.36 11.85
C GLY A 408 -15.23 -33.47 10.63
N ASP A 409 -13.91 -33.42 10.83
CA ASP A 409 -12.89 -33.55 9.79
C ASP A 409 -12.08 -34.83 10.01
N GLU A 410 -12.51 -35.95 9.41
CA GLU A 410 -11.90 -37.26 9.68
C GLU A 410 -10.42 -37.31 9.25
N GLU A 411 -10.07 -36.67 8.14
CA GLU A 411 -8.69 -36.64 7.64
C GLU A 411 -7.78 -35.82 8.56
N ALA A 412 -8.21 -34.63 9.00
CA ALA A 412 -7.42 -33.82 9.92
C ALA A 412 -7.34 -34.45 11.32
N MET A 413 -8.41 -35.11 11.79
CA MET A 413 -8.40 -35.88 13.05
C MET A 413 -7.47 -37.09 12.99
N ALA A 414 -7.21 -37.65 11.81
CA ALA A 414 -6.23 -38.72 11.62
C ALA A 414 -4.77 -38.22 11.58
N ASP A 415 -4.55 -36.91 11.35
CA ASP A 415 -3.23 -36.27 11.22
C ASP A 415 -3.06 -35.12 12.24
N MET A 416 -3.34 -35.40 13.51
CA MET A 416 -3.29 -34.41 14.59
C MET A 416 -1.89 -33.82 14.80
N GLU A 417 -0.82 -34.53 14.44
CA GLU A 417 0.55 -34.02 14.51
C GLU A 417 0.75 -32.84 13.54
N ARG A 418 0.28 -32.96 12.29
CA ARG A 418 0.35 -31.88 11.32
C ARG A 418 -0.60 -30.74 11.69
N VAL A 419 -1.78 -31.05 12.22
CA VAL A 419 -2.72 -30.03 12.74
C VAL A 419 -2.07 -29.22 13.86
N GLU A 420 -1.46 -29.87 14.85
CA GLU A 420 -0.76 -29.19 15.94
C GLU A 420 0.40 -28.34 15.40
N ARG A 421 1.17 -28.86 14.45
CA ARG A 421 2.27 -28.12 13.81
C ARG A 421 1.75 -26.85 13.12
N PHE A 422 0.69 -26.95 12.33
CA PHE A 422 0.10 -25.82 11.62
C PHE A 422 -0.46 -24.78 12.59
N LEU A 423 -1.12 -25.24 13.67
CA LEU A 423 -1.62 -24.34 14.70
C LEU A 423 -0.49 -23.58 15.41
N LYS A 424 0.58 -24.27 15.82
CA LYS A 424 1.76 -23.61 16.41
C LYS A 424 2.35 -22.55 15.49
N VAL A 425 2.47 -22.85 14.19
CA VAL A 425 2.95 -21.89 13.19
C VAL A 425 2.02 -20.68 13.10
N ALA A 426 0.70 -20.89 13.10
CA ALA A 426 -0.28 -19.79 13.09
C ALA A 426 -0.11 -18.90 14.33
N ILE A 427 0.00 -19.47 15.54
CA ILE A 427 0.17 -18.71 16.78
C ILE A 427 1.50 -17.92 16.78
N TRP A 428 2.58 -18.46 16.20
CA TRP A 428 3.83 -17.71 15.99
C TRP A 428 3.66 -16.54 15.03
N CYS A 429 2.86 -16.70 13.98
CA CYS A 429 2.56 -15.64 13.03
C CYS A 429 1.69 -14.52 13.65
N LEU A 430 0.90 -14.84 14.67
CA LEU A 430 -0.05 -13.93 15.32
C LEU A 430 0.50 -13.20 16.56
N GLN A 431 1.79 -13.32 16.86
CA GLN A 431 2.40 -12.62 18.00
C GLN A 431 2.17 -11.10 17.93
N GLU A 432 1.82 -10.46 19.06
CA GLU A 432 1.55 -9.01 19.08
C GLU A 432 2.81 -8.22 18.67
N ASP A 433 3.97 -8.60 19.20
CA ASP A 433 5.26 -8.04 18.82
C ASP A 433 5.71 -8.56 17.43
N PRO A 434 5.77 -7.69 16.39
CA PRO A 434 6.16 -8.11 15.05
C PRO A 434 7.58 -8.66 14.96
N THR A 435 8.46 -8.35 15.92
CA THR A 435 9.83 -8.88 15.94
C THR A 435 9.88 -10.37 16.33
N ARG A 436 8.84 -10.85 17.04
CA ARG A 436 8.69 -12.27 17.42
C ARG A 436 8.10 -13.12 16.30
N ARG A 437 7.40 -12.49 15.34
CA ARG A 437 6.85 -13.20 14.18
C ARG A 437 7.99 -13.70 13.29
N PRO A 438 7.98 -14.98 12.88
CA PRO A 438 9.01 -15.55 12.00
C PRO A 438 8.97 -14.89 10.61
N GLU A 439 10.10 -14.92 9.90
CA GLU A 439 10.13 -14.62 8.46
C GLU A 439 9.42 -15.72 7.68
N MET A 440 8.84 -15.39 6.52
CA MET A 440 8.04 -16.33 5.74
C MET A 440 8.82 -17.55 5.27
N LYS A 441 10.13 -17.44 5.05
CA LYS A 441 10.97 -18.61 4.73
C LYS A 441 11.02 -19.60 5.88
N LYS A 442 11.11 -19.10 7.11
CA LYS A 442 11.06 -19.94 8.29
C LYS A 442 9.67 -20.55 8.47
N VAL A 443 8.60 -19.78 8.22
CA VAL A 443 7.22 -20.28 8.20
C VAL A 443 7.06 -21.44 7.20
N ALA A 444 7.53 -21.28 5.97
CA ALA A 444 7.45 -22.32 4.94
C ALA A 444 8.18 -23.60 5.36
N GLN A 445 9.39 -23.48 5.94
CA GLN A 445 10.15 -24.62 6.47
C GLN A 445 9.45 -25.31 7.65
N MET A 446 8.79 -24.54 8.53
CA MET A 446 8.01 -25.08 9.65
C MET A 446 6.79 -25.87 9.15
N LEU A 447 6.06 -25.35 8.16
CA LEU A 447 4.87 -26.02 7.61
C LEU A 447 5.24 -27.34 6.91
N GLU A 448 6.33 -27.32 6.14
CA GLU A 448 6.88 -28.51 5.47
C GLU A 448 7.33 -29.59 6.45
N GLY A 449 7.59 -29.23 7.71
CA GLY A 449 8.15 -30.15 8.72
C GLY A 449 9.67 -30.29 8.63
N SER A 450 10.33 -29.47 7.81
CA SER A 450 11.78 -29.43 7.63
C SER A 450 12.52 -28.89 8.86
N ILE A 451 11.83 -28.11 9.70
CA ILE A 451 12.36 -27.62 10.98
C ILE A 451 11.35 -27.79 12.11
N HIS A 452 11.86 -28.01 13.32
CA HIS A 452 11.03 -28.08 14.52
C HIS A 452 10.35 -26.74 14.82
N VAL A 453 9.06 -26.79 15.19
CA VAL A 453 8.27 -25.63 15.60
C VAL A 453 8.30 -25.54 17.13
N PRO A 454 8.98 -24.53 17.72
CA PRO A 454 8.98 -24.37 19.17
C PRO A 454 7.56 -24.08 19.67
N THR A 455 7.27 -24.46 20.91
CA THR A 455 6.01 -24.09 21.58
C THR A 455 5.90 -22.56 21.61
N PRO A 456 4.83 -21.96 21.06
CA PRO A 456 4.60 -20.52 21.12
C PRO A 456 4.47 -20.05 22.57
N PRO A 457 4.85 -18.79 22.88
CA PRO A 457 4.66 -18.22 24.21
C PRO A 457 3.17 -18.05 24.50
N ASP A 458 2.81 -18.22 25.78
CA ASP A 458 1.45 -17.97 26.27
C ASP A 458 1.08 -16.49 26.11
N PRO A 459 -0.06 -16.15 25.45
CA PRO A 459 -0.52 -14.78 25.34
C PRO A 459 -0.76 -14.08 26.69
N GLU A 460 -1.09 -14.81 27.76
CA GLU A 460 -1.29 -14.22 29.10
C GLU A 460 0.01 -13.73 29.75
N SER A 461 1.19 -14.12 29.24
CA SER A 461 2.48 -13.69 29.78
C SER A 461 2.77 -12.19 29.64
N TYR A 462 1.92 -11.43 28.94
CA TYR A 462 2.09 -9.99 28.70
C TYR A 462 1.12 -9.11 29.50
N LEU A 463 0.07 -9.66 30.11
CA LEU A 463 -0.82 -8.89 31.00
C LEU A 463 -0.18 -8.61 32.38
N GLY A 464 0.94 -9.27 32.69
CA GLY A 464 1.68 -9.10 33.95
C GLY A 464 2.80 -8.05 33.93
N THR A 465 2.92 -7.21 32.89
CA THR A 465 4.03 -6.23 32.79
C THR A 465 3.62 -4.80 32.41
N ILE A 466 2.42 -4.37 32.80
CA ILE A 466 2.01 -2.95 32.76
C ILE A 466 2.02 -2.38 34.16
#